data_AF-A0A7R9URA3-F1
#
_entry.id   AF-A0A7R9URA3-F1
#
_cell.length_a   1.000
_cell.length_b   1.000
_cell.length_c   1.000
_cell.angle_alpha   90.00
_cell.angle_beta   90.00
_cell.angle_gamma   90.00
#
_symmetry.space_group_name_H-M   'P 1'
#
loop_
_entity.id
_entity.type
_entity.pdbx_description
1 polymer ?
#
loop_
_entity_poly.entity_id
_entity_poly.type
_entity_poly.pdbx_seq_one_letter_code
_entity_poly.pdbx_strand_id
1 'polypeptide(L)'
;RGRAESARHAGSGAHPEDDDLPWITPENVRSAQARDSNSRFAHAPDASTDVCCMTTDFAMQNVVMRMGMKLLSAQGMLMRSVKQWGVQCSGCFRTAHDVSRQFCSHCGNQTLVRVALVVDKDGRERVLPIPPHV
;
A
#
# COMPACT_ATOMS: atom_id res chain seq x y z
N ARG A 1 19.42 -13.24 -38.48
CA ARG A 1 18.51 -14.07 -37.64
C ARG A 1 19.17 -14.21 -36.26
N GLY A 2 18.72 -13.45 -35.28
CA GLY A 2 19.20 -13.53 -33.90
C GLY A 2 18.07 -13.06 -32.99
N ARG A 3 17.34 -14.00 -32.40
CA ARG A 3 16.22 -13.76 -31.49
C ARG A 3 16.82 -13.68 -30.09
N ALA A 4 16.86 -12.48 -29.50
CA ALA A 4 17.19 -12.31 -28.10
C ALA A 4 15.90 -12.49 -27.28
N GLU A 5 15.88 -13.57 -26.49
CA GLU A 5 14.85 -13.88 -25.51
C GLU A 5 14.98 -12.92 -24.32
N SER A 6 14.06 -11.97 -24.17
CA SER A 6 13.93 -11.23 -22.91
C SER A 6 13.12 -12.05 -21.92
N ALA A 7 13.86 -12.68 -21.00
CA ALA A 7 13.35 -13.34 -19.82
C ALA A 7 12.42 -12.40 -19.02
N ARG A 8 11.18 -12.83 -18.85
CA ARG A 8 10.23 -12.21 -17.92
C ARG A 8 10.63 -12.63 -16.51
N HIS A 9 11.47 -11.85 -15.85
CA HIS A 9 11.66 -11.97 -14.40
C HIS A 9 10.49 -11.25 -13.71
N ALA A 10 9.46 -12.03 -13.37
CA ALA A 10 8.44 -11.61 -12.41
C ALA A 10 9.10 -11.62 -11.02
N GLY A 11 9.76 -10.52 -10.66
CA GLY A 11 10.34 -10.31 -9.35
C GLY A 11 9.23 -10.22 -8.30
N SER A 12 9.19 -11.25 -7.45
CA SER A 12 8.45 -11.37 -6.20
C SER A 12 8.43 -10.04 -5.43
N GLY A 13 7.25 -9.52 -5.14
CA GLY A 13 7.05 -8.35 -4.28
C GLY A 13 7.21 -8.70 -2.79
N ALA A 14 8.38 -9.19 -2.39
CA ALA A 14 8.69 -9.51 -1.01
C ALA A 14 8.94 -8.23 -0.20
N HIS A 15 8.22 -8.10 0.92
CA HIS A 15 8.46 -7.04 1.92
C HIS A 15 9.62 -7.50 2.82
N PRO A 16 10.66 -6.70 3.07
CA PRO A 16 11.87 -7.14 3.79
C PRO A 16 11.64 -7.45 5.27
N GLU A 17 10.48 -7.07 5.79
CA GLU A 17 10.07 -7.37 7.17
C GLU A 17 9.33 -8.70 7.28
N ASP A 18 9.02 -9.35 6.14
CA ASP A 18 8.28 -10.62 6.07
C ASP A 18 9.19 -11.85 5.96
N ASP A 19 10.48 -11.70 5.62
CA ASP A 19 11.39 -12.84 5.37
C ASP A 19 11.70 -13.66 6.64
N ASP A 20 11.51 -13.09 7.83
CA ASP A 20 11.67 -13.77 9.13
C ASP A 20 10.32 -14.17 9.77
N LEU A 21 9.19 -14.04 9.06
CA LEU A 21 7.89 -14.41 9.60
C LEU A 21 7.61 -15.91 9.40
N PRO A 22 7.10 -16.60 10.44
CA PRO A 22 6.70 -18.00 10.30
C PRO A 22 5.55 -18.12 9.30
N TRP A 23 5.56 -19.21 8.52
CA TRP A 23 4.47 -19.56 7.62
C TRP A 23 3.12 -19.57 8.34
N ILE A 24 2.06 -19.13 7.67
CA ILE A 24 0.72 -19.10 8.28
C ILE A 24 0.16 -20.52 8.40
N THR A 25 0.02 -21.01 9.63
CA THR A 25 -0.58 -22.29 9.99
C THR A 25 -1.93 -22.08 10.68
N PRO A 26 -2.80 -23.12 10.76
CA PRO A 26 -4.04 -23.03 11.52
C PRO A 26 -3.86 -22.57 12.98
N GLU A 27 -2.72 -22.88 13.59
CA GLU A 27 -2.39 -22.51 14.97
C GLU A 27 -2.01 -21.03 15.11
N ASN A 28 -1.40 -20.43 14.08
CA ASN A 28 -0.89 -19.05 14.14
C ASN A 28 -1.73 -18.03 13.33
N VAL A 29 -2.77 -18.47 12.61
CA VAL A 29 -3.58 -17.58 11.76
C VAL A 29 -4.15 -16.38 12.55
N ARG A 30 -4.56 -16.59 13.81
CA ARG A 30 -5.11 -15.53 14.65
C ARG A 30 -4.06 -14.52 15.06
N SER A 31 -2.85 -14.98 15.39
CA SER A 31 -1.76 -14.07 15.76
C SER A 31 -1.23 -13.30 14.55
N ALA A 32 -1.18 -13.93 13.37
CA ALA A 32 -0.86 -13.25 12.12
C ALA A 32 -1.89 -12.17 11.74
N GLN A 33 -3.18 -12.47 11.86
CA GLN A 33 -4.25 -11.49 11.65
C GLN A 33 -4.16 -10.31 12.62
N ALA A 34 -3.88 -10.58 13.90
CA ALA A 34 -3.70 -9.54 14.92
C ALA A 34 -2.49 -8.61 14.63
N ARG A 35 -1.42 -9.18 14.05
CA ARG A 35 -0.24 -8.41 13.65
C ARG A 35 -0.54 -7.49 12.46
N ASP A 36 -1.20 -7.99 11.42
CA ASP A 36 -1.62 -7.15 10.28
C ASP A 36 -2.58 -6.05 10.74
N SER A 37 -3.54 -6.40 11.61
CA SER A 37 -4.56 -5.48 12.11
C SER A 37 -3.97 -4.30 12.89
N ASN A 38 -2.93 -4.54 13.70
CA ASN A 38 -2.28 -3.49 14.49
C ASN A 38 -1.60 -2.40 13.62
N SER A 39 -1.17 -2.75 12.41
CA SER A 39 -0.52 -1.78 11.51
C SER A 39 -1.53 -0.92 10.73
N ARG A 40 -2.73 -1.47 10.48
CA ARG A 40 -3.75 -0.89 9.58
C ARG A 40 -4.86 -0.15 10.33
N PHE A 41 -5.20 -0.59 11.53
CA PHE A 41 -6.27 -0.02 12.34
C PHE A 41 -5.72 0.83 13.49
N ALA A 42 -6.51 1.79 13.94
CA ALA A 42 -6.19 2.68 15.06
C ALA A 42 -6.80 2.15 16.36
N HIS A 43 -8.08 2.44 16.61
CA HIS A 43 -8.82 2.04 17.80
C HIS A 43 -10.29 1.81 17.45
N ALA A 44 -11.04 1.20 18.36
CA ALA A 44 -12.50 1.13 18.24
C ALA A 44 -13.10 2.55 18.30
N PRO A 45 -14.22 2.82 17.61
CA PRO A 45 -14.94 4.10 17.72
C PRO A 45 -15.25 4.45 19.16
N ASP A 46 -15.07 5.72 19.51
CA ASP A 46 -15.40 6.30 20.79
C ASP A 46 -16.49 7.37 20.64
N ALA A 47 -16.84 8.03 21.75
CA ALA A 47 -17.83 9.11 21.76
C ALA A 47 -17.43 10.34 20.90
N SER A 48 -16.19 10.42 20.39
CA SER A 48 -15.75 11.48 19.47
C SER A 48 -16.02 11.15 18.00
N THR A 49 -16.55 9.96 17.71
CA THR A 49 -16.76 9.44 16.36
C THR A 49 -18.22 9.54 15.94
N ASP A 50 -18.62 10.75 15.58
CA ASP A 50 -20.02 11.06 15.21
C ASP A 50 -20.43 10.45 13.86
N VAL A 51 -19.54 10.50 12.88
CA VAL A 51 -19.79 10.02 11.50
C VAL A 51 -18.59 9.24 10.99
N CYS A 52 -18.85 8.09 10.39
CA CYS A 52 -17.85 7.25 9.72
C CYS A 52 -18.46 6.53 8.51
N CYS A 53 -17.60 6.20 7.54
CA CYS A 53 -17.96 5.38 6.39
C CYS A 53 -17.41 3.97 6.60
N MET A 54 -18.19 2.93 6.28
CA MET A 54 -17.71 1.55 6.22
C MET A 54 -17.75 1.08 4.78
N THR A 55 -16.61 0.71 4.22
CA THR A 55 -16.51 0.19 2.85
C THR A 55 -15.34 -0.79 2.72
N THR A 56 -15.54 -1.82 1.92
CA THR A 56 -14.51 -2.80 1.54
C THR A 56 -13.79 -2.42 0.24
N ASP A 57 -14.26 -1.40 -0.48
CA ASP A 57 -13.66 -0.95 -1.73
C ASP A 57 -12.43 -0.05 -1.49
N PHE A 58 -11.26 -0.47 -1.97
CA PHE A 58 -10.01 0.26 -1.75
C PHE A 58 -9.99 1.64 -2.40
N ALA A 59 -10.65 1.84 -3.54
CA ALA A 59 -10.68 3.16 -4.17
C ALA A 59 -11.47 4.15 -3.32
N MET A 60 -12.63 3.73 -2.81
CA MET A 60 -13.46 4.51 -1.89
C MET A 60 -12.74 4.80 -0.58
N GLN A 61 -12.00 3.86 0.00
CA GLN A 61 -11.20 4.10 1.21
C GLN A 61 -10.21 5.25 1.03
N ASN A 62 -9.54 5.33 -0.13
CA ASN A 62 -8.62 6.41 -0.44
C ASN A 62 -9.32 7.77 -0.59
N VAL A 63 -10.48 7.80 -1.23
CA VAL A 63 -11.27 9.04 -1.39
C VAL A 63 -11.80 9.51 -0.03
N VAL A 64 -12.39 8.62 0.76
CA VAL A 64 -12.92 8.91 2.11
C VAL A 64 -11.84 9.47 3.02
N MET A 65 -10.65 8.87 3.06
CA MET A 65 -9.54 9.41 3.86
C MET A 65 -9.07 10.78 3.36
N ARG A 66 -8.96 10.98 2.04
CA ARG A 66 -8.55 12.29 1.48
C ARG A 66 -9.60 13.39 1.69
N MET A 67 -10.88 13.02 1.86
CA MET A 67 -11.94 13.96 2.27
C MET A 67 -11.90 14.29 3.77
N GLY A 68 -11.00 13.69 4.55
CA GLY A 68 -10.90 13.93 5.99
C GLY A 68 -11.99 13.23 6.82
N MET A 69 -12.66 12.21 6.26
CA MET A 69 -13.69 11.46 6.95
C MET A 69 -13.12 10.23 7.64
N LYS A 70 -13.71 9.85 8.78
CA LYS A 70 -13.35 8.63 9.51
C LYS A 70 -13.83 7.40 8.72
N LEU A 71 -12.96 6.40 8.62
CA LEU A 71 -13.23 5.15 7.90
C LEU A 71 -13.22 3.97 8.89
N LEU A 72 -14.24 3.12 8.80
CA LEU A 72 -14.40 1.90 9.57
C LEU A 72 -14.04 0.68 8.74
N SER A 73 -13.31 -0.26 9.35
CA SER A 73 -13.08 -1.59 8.79
C SER A 73 -14.29 -2.50 8.99
N ALA A 74 -14.32 -3.62 8.27
CA ALA A 74 -15.33 -4.66 8.46
C ALA A 74 -15.33 -5.28 9.87
N GLN A 75 -14.24 -5.09 10.64
CA GLN A 75 -14.11 -5.52 12.03
C GLN A 75 -14.58 -4.46 13.03
N GLY A 76 -15.14 -3.33 12.55
CA GLY A 76 -15.61 -2.24 13.41
C GLY A 76 -14.49 -1.38 14.00
N MET A 77 -13.27 -1.48 13.47
CA MET A 77 -12.12 -0.68 13.93
C MET A 77 -11.89 0.52 13.01
N LEU A 78 -11.48 1.66 13.57
CA LEU A 78 -11.12 2.82 12.76
C LEU A 78 -9.83 2.57 11.99
N MET A 79 -9.78 3.01 10.74
CA MET A 79 -8.61 2.84 9.88
C MET A 79 -7.59 3.96 10.12
N ARG A 80 -6.32 3.62 10.37
CA ARG A 80 -5.26 4.60 10.65
C ARG A 80 -4.71 5.24 9.38
N SER A 81 -4.57 4.42 8.34
CA SER A 81 -4.04 4.82 7.05
C SER A 81 -4.46 3.84 5.97
N VAL A 82 -4.55 4.30 4.72
CA VAL A 82 -4.76 3.43 3.54
C VAL A 82 -3.46 3.30 2.78
N LYS A 83 -3.07 2.05 2.46
CA LYS A 83 -1.98 1.72 1.55
C LYS A 83 -2.55 1.54 0.14
N GLN A 84 -1.98 2.25 -0.83
CA GLN A 84 -2.26 2.09 -2.25
C GLN A 84 -0.96 1.84 -3.01
N TRP A 85 -1.06 1.27 -4.21
CA TRP A 85 0.08 1.06 -5.08
C TRP A 85 0.18 2.18 -6.10
N GLY A 86 1.37 2.74 -6.24
CA GLY A 86 1.72 3.69 -7.29
C GLY A 86 3.06 3.33 -7.92
N VAL A 87 3.57 4.22 -8.77
CA VAL A 87 4.90 4.12 -9.35
C VAL A 87 5.69 5.38 -9.05
N GLN A 88 6.97 5.23 -8.73
CA GLN A 88 7.90 6.33 -8.57
C GLN A 88 9.07 6.15 -9.53
N CYS A 89 9.53 7.22 -10.15
CA CYS A 89 10.73 7.16 -10.98
C CYS A 89 11.99 7.09 -10.09
N SER A 90 12.85 6.10 -10.29
CA SER A 90 14.10 5.96 -9.53
C SER A 90 15.15 7.03 -9.86
N GLY A 91 15.03 7.70 -11.00
CA GLY A 91 15.98 8.73 -11.44
C GLY A 91 15.58 10.17 -11.06
N CYS A 92 14.29 10.52 -11.18
CA CYS A 92 13.80 11.88 -10.91
C CYS A 92 12.82 11.97 -9.72
N PHE A 93 12.57 10.86 -9.02
CA PHE A 93 11.75 10.75 -7.81
C PHE A 93 10.30 11.20 -7.92
N ARG A 94 9.81 11.45 -9.14
CA ARG A 94 8.40 11.79 -9.37
C ARG A 94 7.50 10.56 -9.25
N THR A 95 6.46 10.70 -8.43
CA THR A 95 5.42 9.69 -8.21
C THR A 95 4.25 9.88 -9.16
N ALA A 96 3.62 8.78 -9.56
CA ALA A 96 2.34 8.74 -10.25
C ALA A 96 1.46 7.59 -9.71
N HIS A 97 0.14 7.77 -9.75
CA HIS A 97 -0.82 6.75 -9.32
C HIS A 97 -1.14 5.70 -10.40
N ASP A 98 -0.88 6.04 -11.66
CA ASP A 98 -1.13 5.15 -12.79
C ASP A 98 -0.01 4.09 -12.89
N VAL A 99 -0.29 2.94 -12.29
CA VAL A 99 0.61 1.77 -12.24
C VAL A 99 0.77 1.07 -13.59
N SER A 100 -0.01 1.43 -14.62
CA SER A 100 0.13 0.85 -15.96
C SER A 100 1.23 1.49 -16.80
N ARG A 101 1.76 2.64 -16.33
CA ARG A 101 2.81 3.38 -17.04
C ARG A 101 4.13 2.64 -17.03
N GLN A 102 4.75 2.57 -18.20
CA GLN A 102 6.09 2.00 -18.39
C GLN A 102 7.18 3.09 -18.36
N PHE A 103 6.88 4.30 -18.85
CA PHE A 103 7.84 5.39 -18.98
C PHE A 103 7.49 6.56 -18.06
N CYS A 104 8.51 7.20 -17.48
CA CYS A 104 8.32 8.38 -16.66
C CYS A 104 7.89 9.58 -17.52
N SER A 105 6.79 10.23 -17.16
CA SER A 105 6.28 11.40 -17.90
C SER A 105 7.15 12.66 -17.76
N HIS A 106 8.13 12.65 -16.86
CA HIS A 106 9.01 13.80 -16.60
C HIS A 106 10.37 13.65 -17.27
N CYS A 107 11.05 12.50 -17.09
CA CYS A 107 12.37 12.26 -17.69
C CYS A 107 12.36 11.34 -18.92
N GLY A 108 11.23 10.74 -19.28
CA GLY A 108 11.09 9.85 -20.45
C GLY A 108 11.65 8.43 -20.28
N ASN A 109 12.48 8.18 -19.26
CA ASN A 109 13.12 6.89 -19.06
C ASN A 109 12.15 5.81 -18.51
N GLN A 110 12.45 4.55 -18.81
CA GLN A 110 11.76 3.36 -18.28
C GLN A 110 12.29 2.99 -16.89
N THR A 111 12.20 3.94 -15.95
CA THR A 111 12.77 3.84 -14.59
C THR A 111 11.69 3.91 -13.51
N LEU A 112 10.44 3.63 -13.87
CA LEU A 112 9.32 3.56 -12.93
C LEU A 112 9.41 2.27 -12.12
N VAL A 113 9.43 2.40 -10.80
CA VAL A 113 9.39 1.30 -9.86
C VAL A 113 8.09 1.35 -9.07
N ARG A 114 7.50 0.18 -8.79
CA ARG A 114 6.26 0.09 -8.02
C ARG A 114 6.55 0.40 -6.56
N VAL A 115 5.82 1.37 -6.00
CA VAL A 115 5.97 1.82 -4.62
C VAL A 115 4.65 1.76 -3.88
N ALA A 116 4.73 1.60 -2.57
CA ALA A 116 3.58 1.73 -1.70
C ALA A 116 3.40 3.20 -1.27
N LEU A 117 2.22 3.75 -1.52
CA LEU A 117 1.82 5.08 -1.09
C LEU A 117 0.87 4.92 0.09
N VAL A 118 1.11 5.64 1.18
CA VAL A 118 0.28 5.57 2.39
C VAL A 118 -0.37 6.91 2.62
N VAL A 119 -1.70 6.94 2.64
CA VAL A 119 -2.51 8.10 3.00
C VAL A 119 -2.85 7.99 4.49
N ASP A 120 -2.55 9.04 5.25
CA ASP A 120 -2.91 9.11 6.67
C ASP A 120 -4.31 9.69 6.90
N LYS A 121 -4.72 9.73 8.17
CA LYS A 121 -5.99 10.31 8.61
C LYS A 121 -6.16 11.80 8.27
N ASP A 122 -5.07 12.52 8.04
CA ASP A 122 -5.08 13.93 7.68
C ASP A 122 -5.13 14.11 6.15
N GLY A 123 -5.25 13.01 5.40
CA GLY A 123 -5.25 12.99 3.94
C GLY A 123 -3.86 13.19 3.32
N ARG A 124 -2.79 13.22 4.12
CA ARG A 124 -1.42 13.39 3.59
C ARG A 124 -0.89 12.05 3.08
N GLU A 125 -0.24 12.13 1.94
CA GLU A 125 0.35 10.97 1.29
C GLU A 125 1.86 10.93 1.54
N ARG A 126 2.38 9.74 1.88
CA ARG A 126 3.80 9.45 1.95
C ARG A 126 4.15 8.23 1.10
N VAL A 127 5.28 8.31 0.40
CA VAL A 127 5.86 7.15 -0.30
C VAL A 127 6.64 6.33 0.72
N LEU A 128 6.39 5.03 0.80
CA LEU A 128 7.22 4.14 1.61
C LEU A 128 8.56 3.93 0.92
N PRO A 129 9.67 3.86 1.69
CA PRO A 129 10.99 3.57 1.14
C PRO A 129 10.96 2.28 0.33
N ILE A 130 11.62 2.31 -0.83
CA ILE A 130 11.90 1.09 -1.59
C ILE A 130 12.92 0.29 -0.77
N PRO A 131 12.66 -0.99 -0.51
CA PRO A 131 13.64 -1.86 0.13
C PRO A 131 15.02 -1.81 -0.53
N PRO A 132 16.11 -1.76 0.23
CA PRO A 132 17.46 -1.64 -0.31
C PRO A 132 17.98 -2.88 -1.08
N HIS A 133 17.20 -3.97 -1.16
CA HIS A 133 17.63 -5.26 -1.71
C HIS A 133 16.71 -5.85 -2.80
N VAL A 134 15.98 -5.00 -3.55
CA VAL A 134 15.33 -5.45 -4.81
C VAL A 134 16.32 -5.45 -5.95
#